data_AF-I0YQS0-F1
#
_entry.id   AF-I0YQS0-F1
#
_cell.length_a   1.000
_cell.length_b   1.000
_cell.length_c   1.000
_cell.angle_alpha   90.00
_cell.angle_beta   90.00
_cell.angle_gamma   90.00
#
_symmetry.space_group_name_H-M   'P 1'
#
loop_
_entity.id
_entity.type
_entity.pdbx_description
1 polymer ?
#
loop_
_entity_poly.entity_id
_entity_poly.type
_entity_poly.pdbx_seq_one_letter_code
_entity_poly.pdbx_strand_id
1 'polypeptide(L)'
;MAVNASRDVPVRWETVRENAFNDPSHDNVLHHGYFIANRSNAQNFLQLAPTWKSHLVFHDILDADIAIQAGVDRNRAQHKKVFTPAAADRQPAAFHQWLKKHGRGAVPFEGSTDAAGGAPGVQMQREQLLDRFLTHTVHCSACRKAYAAMQLLQRLALVAAAVLFFAACAAVSYTGLSAPVMVLGALSAVALAAARRLRNTAQNFVFVDYDEHHISKRSS
;
A
#
# COMPACT_ATOMS: atom_id res chain seq x y z
N MET A 1 10.22 3.74 -32.30
CA MET A 1 10.96 2.59 -31.71
C MET A 1 10.47 2.43 -30.27
N ALA A 2 9.81 1.31 -29.94
CA ALA A 2 9.21 1.10 -28.63
C ALA A 2 10.27 0.59 -27.65
N VAL A 3 10.54 1.35 -26.59
CA VAL A 3 11.43 0.95 -25.50
C VAL A 3 10.66 0.00 -24.58
N ASN A 4 11.05 -1.26 -24.57
CA ASN A 4 10.48 -2.28 -23.69
C ASN A 4 11.19 -2.21 -22.33
N ALA A 5 10.62 -1.46 -21.39
CA ALA A 5 11.19 -1.17 -20.07
C ALA A 5 11.35 -2.39 -19.13
N SER A 6 11.00 -3.59 -19.57
CA SER A 6 11.14 -4.81 -18.77
C SER A 6 12.53 -5.47 -18.86
N ARG A 7 13.50 -4.85 -19.56
CA ARG A 7 14.80 -5.47 -19.84
C ARG A 7 16.02 -4.87 -19.14
N ASP A 8 15.88 -3.70 -18.49
CA ASP A 8 17.06 -2.92 -18.06
C ASP A 8 17.14 -2.70 -16.54
N VAL A 9 16.54 -3.58 -15.73
CA VAL A 9 17.02 -3.72 -14.36
C VAL A 9 18.31 -4.57 -14.46
N PRO A 10 19.47 -4.10 -13.95
CA PRO A 10 20.75 -4.83 -14.06
C PRO A 10 20.76 -6.17 -13.32
N VAL A 11 19.62 -6.57 -12.74
CA VAL A 11 19.43 -7.80 -11.99
C VAL A 11 18.11 -8.42 -12.41
N ARG A 12 18.14 -9.73 -12.70
CA ARG A 12 16.97 -10.52 -13.11
C ARG A 12 15.99 -10.63 -11.94
N TRP A 13 14.69 -10.78 -12.22
CA TRP A 13 13.67 -11.06 -11.18
C TRP A 13 14.04 -12.27 -10.31
N GLU A 14 14.69 -13.26 -10.91
CA GLU A 14 15.24 -14.42 -10.20
C GLU A 14 16.29 -14.04 -9.16
N THR A 15 17.18 -13.09 -9.49
CA THR A 15 18.24 -12.61 -8.61
C THR A 15 17.71 -11.71 -7.50
N VAL A 16 16.71 -10.87 -7.78
CA VAL A 16 16.00 -10.11 -6.73
C VAL A 16 15.30 -11.07 -5.78
N ARG A 17 14.65 -12.11 -6.32
CA ARG A 17 13.99 -13.14 -5.52
C ARG A 17 15.00 -13.94 -4.69
N GLU A 18 16.16 -14.28 -5.24
CA GLU A 18 17.21 -15.00 -4.52
C GLU A 18 17.82 -14.15 -3.41
N ASN A 19 18.13 -12.88 -3.68
CA ASN A 19 18.75 -12.00 -2.69
C ASN A 19 17.78 -11.53 -1.61
N ALA A 20 16.51 -11.25 -1.96
CA ALA A 20 15.52 -10.77 -1.00
C ALA A 20 14.87 -11.89 -0.17
N PHE A 21 14.80 -13.12 -0.69
CA PHE A 21 14.07 -14.22 -0.03
C PHE A 21 14.91 -15.46 0.28
N ASN A 22 16.13 -15.61 -0.26
CA ASN A 22 16.91 -16.84 -0.20
C ASN A 22 18.39 -16.66 0.24
N ASP A 23 18.89 -15.43 0.40
CA ASP A 23 20.26 -15.14 0.86
C ASP A 23 20.41 -15.43 2.38
N PRO A 24 21.36 -16.30 2.79
CA PRO A 24 21.67 -16.59 4.20
C PRO A 24 22.20 -15.40 5.01
N SER A 25 22.63 -14.32 4.36
CA SER A 25 23.19 -13.11 5.01
C SER A 25 22.14 -12.07 5.40
N HIS A 26 20.89 -12.22 4.94
CA HIS A 26 19.79 -11.38 5.40
C HIS A 26 19.48 -11.72 6.87
N ASP A 27 19.45 -10.72 7.75
CA ASP A 27 19.04 -10.96 9.12
C ASP A 27 17.61 -11.53 9.13
N ASN A 28 17.34 -12.42 10.07
CA ASN A 28 16.04 -13.05 10.26
C ASN A 28 15.01 -12.08 10.90
N VAL A 29 15.23 -10.78 10.75
CA VAL A 29 14.63 -9.66 11.46
C VAL A 29 14.10 -8.64 10.44
N LEU A 30 13.22 -9.10 9.54
CA LEU A 30 12.21 -8.24 8.93
C LEU A 30 11.16 -7.87 9.99
N HIS A 31 11.52 -6.92 10.86
CA HIS A 31 10.72 -6.42 12.01
C HIS A 31 9.66 -5.37 11.65
N HIS A 32 9.05 -5.40 10.46
CA HIS A 32 7.81 -4.66 10.26
C HIS A 32 6.64 -5.57 10.65
N GLY A 33 5.91 -5.16 11.70
CA GLY A 33 4.97 -5.92 12.56
C GLY A 33 3.83 -6.71 11.90
N TYR A 34 3.89 -6.99 10.61
CA TYR A 34 3.02 -7.90 9.89
C TYR A 34 3.65 -9.29 9.64
N PHE A 35 4.98 -9.44 9.82
CA PHE A 35 5.73 -10.64 9.44
C PHE A 35 6.54 -11.29 10.58
N ILE A 36 5.93 -11.49 11.76
CA ILE A 36 6.50 -12.46 12.71
C ILE A 36 6.13 -13.86 12.22
N ALA A 37 6.88 -14.33 11.22
CA ALA A 37 6.86 -15.72 10.81
C ALA A 37 8.31 -16.16 10.62
N ASN A 38 8.73 -17.19 11.37
CA ASN A 38 9.97 -17.92 11.14
C ASN A 38 10.07 -18.30 9.64
N ARG A 39 11.28 -18.43 9.07
CA ARG A 39 11.55 -18.72 7.64
C ARG A 39 10.66 -19.82 7.06
N SER A 40 10.34 -20.84 7.85
CA SER A 40 9.42 -21.94 7.51
C SER A 40 7.93 -21.54 7.46
N ASN A 41 7.51 -20.60 8.30
CA ASN A 41 6.12 -20.14 8.42
C ASN A 41 5.80 -18.97 7.47
N ALA A 42 6.79 -18.14 7.11
CA ALA A 42 6.61 -17.02 6.17
C ALA A 42 6.28 -17.51 4.76
N GLN A 43 6.92 -18.61 4.34
CA GLN A 43 6.65 -19.28 3.07
C GLN A 43 5.20 -19.80 3.02
N ASN A 44 4.72 -20.42 4.10
CA ASN A 44 3.35 -20.95 4.17
C ASN A 44 2.29 -19.85 4.16
N PHE A 45 2.51 -18.74 4.88
CA PHE A 45 1.56 -17.62 4.92
C PHE A 45 1.43 -16.89 3.57
N LEU A 46 2.54 -16.71 2.85
CA LEU A 46 2.54 -16.11 1.51
C LEU A 46 1.87 -17.00 0.45
N GLN A 47 1.86 -18.32 0.65
CA GLN A 47 1.19 -19.27 -0.25
C GLN A 47 -0.32 -19.40 0.01
N LEU A 48 -0.75 -19.26 1.27
CA LEU A 48 -2.17 -19.37 1.66
C LEU A 48 -2.94 -18.05 1.53
N ALA A 49 -2.25 -16.91 1.63
CA ALA A 49 -2.87 -15.61 1.47
C ALA A 49 -3.16 -15.32 -0.01
N PRO A 50 -4.30 -14.66 -0.32
CA PRO A 50 -4.56 -14.25 -1.70
C PRO A 50 -3.51 -13.22 -2.14
N THR A 51 -3.08 -13.31 -3.41
CA THR A 51 -1.97 -12.52 -3.97
C THR A 51 -2.11 -11.01 -3.76
N TRP A 52 -3.32 -10.47 -3.82
CA TRP A 52 -3.55 -9.03 -3.60
C TRP A 52 -3.09 -8.57 -2.21
N LYS A 53 -3.07 -9.46 -1.21
CA LYS A 53 -2.70 -9.11 0.17
C LYS A 53 -1.22 -8.83 0.30
N SER A 54 -0.36 -9.59 -0.38
CA SER A 54 1.08 -9.30 -0.39
C SER A 54 1.36 -7.97 -1.10
N HIS A 55 0.63 -7.66 -2.18
CA HIS A 55 0.77 -6.39 -2.89
C HIS A 55 0.46 -5.19 -1.98
N LEU A 56 -0.60 -5.26 -1.18
CA LEU A 56 -0.93 -4.17 -0.24
C LEU A 56 0.18 -3.93 0.79
N VAL A 57 0.86 -4.99 1.26
CA VAL A 57 1.97 -4.82 2.21
C VAL A 57 3.16 -4.13 1.56
N PHE A 58 3.47 -4.43 0.31
CA PHE A 58 4.52 -3.71 -0.42
C PHE A 58 4.15 -2.25 -0.68
N HIS A 59 2.87 -1.96 -0.95
CA HIS A 59 2.39 -0.58 -1.08
C HIS A 59 2.55 0.23 0.20
N ASP A 60 2.38 -0.37 1.38
CA ASP A 60 2.61 0.35 2.65
C ASP A 60 4.08 0.79 2.82
N ILE A 61 5.04 0.01 2.29
CA ILE A 61 6.47 0.38 2.30
C ILE A 61 6.75 1.46 1.25
N LEU A 62 6.24 1.26 0.03
CA LEU A 62 6.43 2.20 -1.07
C LEU A 62 5.86 3.59 -0.75
N ASP A 63 4.68 3.65 -0.11
CA ASP A 63 4.06 4.92 0.28
C ASP A 63 4.89 5.70 1.31
N ALA A 64 5.56 4.99 2.22
CA ALA A 64 6.46 5.60 3.19
C ALA A 64 7.68 6.22 2.49
N ASP A 65 8.29 5.49 1.54
CA ASP A 65 9.42 5.98 0.75
C ASP A 65 9.04 7.18 -0.12
N ILE A 66 7.87 7.12 -0.80
CA ILE A 66 7.35 8.23 -1.60
C ILE A 66 7.13 9.48 -0.74
N ALA A 67 6.59 9.33 0.48
CA ALA A 67 6.36 10.44 1.39
C ALA A 67 7.68 11.09 1.87
N ILE A 68 8.68 10.27 2.19
CA ILE A 68 10.03 10.74 2.58
C ILE A 68 10.69 11.45 1.39
N GLN A 69 10.65 10.85 0.20
CA GLN A 69 11.24 11.40 -1.01
C GLN A 69 10.61 12.76 -1.38
N ALA A 70 9.28 12.87 -1.30
CA ALA A 70 8.59 14.14 -1.50
C ALA A 70 9.01 15.21 -0.48
N GLY A 71 9.32 14.82 0.77
CA GLY A 71 9.91 15.71 1.78
C GLY A 71 11.31 16.19 1.42
N VAL A 72 12.16 15.28 0.95
CA VAL A 72 13.52 15.60 0.47
C VAL A 72 13.47 16.55 -0.73
N ASP A 73 12.57 16.31 -1.68
CA ASP A 73 12.44 17.13 -2.89
C ASP A 73 11.91 18.55 -2.57
N ARG A 74 10.98 18.68 -1.62
CA ARG A 74 10.58 20.00 -1.08
C ARG A 74 11.77 20.72 -0.44
N ASN A 75 12.57 20.02 0.36
CA ASN A 75 13.73 20.60 1.01
C ASN A 75 14.81 21.01 -0.01
N ARG A 76 15.04 20.20 -1.06
CA ARG A 76 15.96 20.52 -2.18
C ARG A 76 15.51 21.73 -2.99
N ALA A 77 14.21 21.90 -3.21
CA ALA A 77 13.67 23.06 -3.91
C ALA A 77 13.93 24.37 -3.13
N GLN A 78 13.97 24.30 -1.80
CA GLN A 78 14.23 25.44 -0.92
C GLN A 78 15.72 25.63 -0.58
N HIS A 79 16.51 24.55 -0.59
CA HIS A 79 17.92 24.54 -0.23
C HIS A 79 18.75 23.77 -1.27
N LYS A 80 19.73 24.44 -1.89
CA LYS A 80 20.58 23.89 -2.98
C LYS A 80 21.33 22.59 -2.65
N LYS A 81 21.46 22.21 -1.38
CA LYS A 81 22.16 20.99 -0.94
C LYS A 81 21.48 20.42 0.30
N VAL A 82 20.81 19.29 0.15
CA VAL A 82 20.44 18.42 1.28
C VAL A 82 21.63 17.50 1.51
N PHE A 83 22.54 17.93 2.38
CA PHE A 83 23.66 17.13 2.81
C PHE A 83 23.37 16.69 4.24
N THR A 84 23.09 15.41 4.45
CA THR A 84 23.10 14.82 5.79
C THR A 84 24.55 14.44 6.08
N PRO A 85 25.21 15.04 7.09
CA PRO A 85 26.60 14.74 7.39
C PRO A 85 26.69 13.60 8.43
N ALA A 86 25.99 12.48 8.22
CA ALA A 86 26.12 11.34 9.10
C ALA A 86 27.28 10.43 8.66
N ALA A 87 27.88 9.71 9.61
CA ALA A 87 28.89 8.70 9.31
C ALA A 87 28.38 7.61 8.34
N ALA A 88 27.07 7.31 8.38
CA ALA A 88 26.38 6.39 7.49
C ALA A 88 26.35 6.89 6.02
N ASP A 89 26.40 8.19 5.81
CA ASP A 89 26.30 8.81 4.47
C ASP A 89 27.62 8.73 3.68
N ARG A 90 28.71 8.23 4.30
CA ARG A 90 30.02 8.07 3.65
C ARG A 90 29.96 7.13 2.43
N GLN A 91 29.21 6.04 2.52
CA GLN A 91 29.09 5.06 1.43
C GLN A 91 28.30 5.64 0.25
N PRO A 92 27.07 6.18 0.42
CA PRO A 92 26.37 6.91 -0.64
C PRO A 92 27.20 8.05 -1.26
N ALA A 93 27.93 8.82 -0.43
CA ALA A 93 28.78 9.90 -0.92
C ALA A 93 29.95 9.39 -1.78
N ALA A 94 30.61 8.31 -1.37
CA ALA A 94 31.67 7.68 -2.15
C ALA A 94 31.13 7.11 -3.47
N PHE A 95 29.94 6.50 -3.45
CA PHE A 95 29.26 6.03 -4.66
C PHE A 95 28.93 7.17 -5.63
N HIS A 96 28.40 8.29 -5.14
CA HIS A 96 28.18 9.50 -5.96
C HIS A 96 29.48 10.04 -6.58
N GLN A 97 30.60 10.02 -5.84
CA GLN A 97 31.89 10.44 -6.37
C GLN A 97 32.40 9.48 -7.45
N TRP A 98 32.24 8.17 -7.23
CA TRP A 98 32.57 7.14 -8.22
C TRP A 98 31.73 7.32 -9.49
N LEU A 99 30.42 7.54 -9.36
CA LEU A 99 29.52 7.81 -10.50
C LEU A 99 29.92 9.07 -11.27
N LYS A 100 30.27 10.17 -10.60
CA LYS A 100 30.76 11.38 -11.29
C LYS A 100 32.03 11.12 -12.08
N LYS A 101 32.94 10.32 -11.50
CA LYS A 101 34.25 10.01 -12.10
C LYS A 101 34.15 9.01 -13.27
N HIS A 102 33.27 8.02 -13.17
CA HIS A 102 33.22 6.88 -14.10
C HIS A 102 31.96 6.85 -14.97
N GLY A 103 30.87 7.51 -14.56
CA GLY A 103 29.58 7.58 -15.24
C GLY A 103 29.48 8.65 -16.33
N ARG A 104 30.60 9.14 -16.86
CA ARG A 104 30.65 10.15 -17.95
C ARG A 104 29.92 11.47 -17.63
N GLY A 105 29.98 11.91 -16.38
CA GLY A 105 29.59 13.27 -15.97
C GLY A 105 28.10 13.49 -15.72
N ALA A 106 27.22 12.56 -16.13
CA ALA A 106 25.80 12.60 -15.81
C ALA A 106 25.12 11.24 -16.04
N VAL A 107 24.08 10.94 -15.27
CA VAL A 107 23.14 9.86 -15.64
C VAL A 107 22.32 10.33 -16.86
N PRO A 108 21.95 9.46 -17.83
CA PRO A 108 21.27 9.89 -19.06
C PRO A 108 19.94 10.64 -18.86
N PHE A 109 19.37 10.55 -17.66
CA PHE A 109 18.14 11.22 -17.23
C PHE A 109 18.39 12.51 -16.42
N GLU A 110 19.65 12.94 -16.25
CA GLU A 110 19.99 14.21 -15.60
C GLU A 110 19.58 15.37 -16.53
N GLY A 111 18.35 15.83 -16.37
CA GLY A 111 17.70 16.80 -17.24
C GLY A 111 16.56 16.24 -18.10
N SER A 112 16.27 14.94 -18.03
CA SER A 112 15.00 14.43 -18.56
C SER A 112 13.89 14.84 -17.59
N THR A 113 13.10 15.83 -18.00
CA THR A 113 11.78 16.02 -17.43
C THR A 113 10.93 14.86 -17.96
N ASP A 114 11.01 13.71 -17.31
CA ASP A 114 10.15 12.60 -17.63
C ASP A 114 8.71 13.14 -17.59
N ALA A 115 7.95 12.97 -18.67
CA ALA A 115 6.56 13.40 -18.74
C ALA A 115 5.65 12.74 -17.68
N ALA A 116 6.20 11.83 -16.86
CA ALA A 116 5.56 11.14 -15.75
C ALA A 116 6.04 11.61 -14.35
N GLY A 117 7.09 12.43 -14.27
CA GLY A 117 7.63 12.97 -13.01
C GLY A 117 7.50 14.48 -13.00
N GLY A 118 6.56 15.01 -12.22
CA GLY A 118 6.26 16.43 -12.16
C GLY A 118 7.52 17.28 -12.02
N ALA A 119 7.53 18.43 -12.69
CA ALA A 119 8.63 19.39 -12.63
C ALA A 119 9.04 19.65 -11.16
N PRO A 120 10.35 19.85 -10.86
CA PRO A 120 10.78 20.19 -9.51
C PRO A 120 10.00 21.40 -9.01
N GLY A 121 9.12 21.19 -8.02
CA GLY A 121 8.22 22.20 -7.49
C GLY A 121 6.71 21.96 -7.66
N VAL A 122 6.27 20.94 -8.41
CA VAL A 122 4.86 20.52 -8.40
C VAL A 122 4.56 19.89 -7.04
N GLN A 123 3.98 20.68 -6.13
CA GLN A 123 3.46 20.17 -4.87
C GLN A 123 2.14 19.43 -5.17
N MET A 124 2.23 18.12 -5.34
CA MET A 124 1.05 17.27 -5.41
C MET A 124 0.44 17.16 -4.02
N GLN A 125 -0.89 17.15 -3.95
CA GLN A 125 -1.59 16.81 -2.72
C GLN A 125 -1.28 15.35 -2.35
N ARG A 126 -1.25 15.05 -1.05
CA ARG A 126 -0.83 13.74 -0.54
C ARG A 126 -1.70 12.61 -1.08
N GLU A 127 -2.98 12.87 -1.25
CA GLU A 127 -3.98 11.97 -1.82
C GLU A 127 -3.65 11.63 -3.27
N GLN A 128 -3.17 12.59 -4.04
CA GLN A 128 -2.77 12.37 -5.44
C GLN A 128 -1.43 11.65 -5.51
N LEU A 129 -0.52 11.94 -4.58
CA LEU A 129 0.81 11.35 -4.52
C LEU A 129 0.75 9.87 -4.15
N LEU A 130 -0.14 9.50 -3.23
CA LEU A 130 -0.30 8.13 -2.71
C LEU A 130 -1.56 7.43 -3.25
N ASP A 131 -2.06 7.87 -4.42
CA ASP A 131 -3.18 7.20 -5.09
C ASP A 131 -2.71 5.85 -5.66
N ARG A 132 -2.90 4.80 -4.87
CA ARG A 132 -2.62 3.41 -5.25
C ARG A 132 -3.57 2.93 -6.35
N PHE A 133 -4.78 3.51 -6.46
CA PHE A 133 -5.75 3.06 -7.42
C PHE A 133 -5.30 3.35 -8.84
N LEU A 134 -4.91 4.60 -9.08
CA LEU A 134 -4.43 5.07 -10.38
C LEU A 134 -3.06 4.49 -10.72
N THR A 135 -2.15 4.40 -9.75
CA THR A 135 -0.78 3.92 -10.01
C THR A 135 -0.67 2.40 -10.12
N HIS A 136 -1.57 1.64 -9.49
CA HIS A 136 -1.45 0.18 -9.42
C HIS A 136 -2.75 -0.59 -9.58
N THR A 137 -3.79 -0.30 -8.78
CA THR A 137 -4.98 -1.17 -8.71
C THR A 137 -5.68 -1.30 -10.06
N VAL A 138 -5.76 -0.23 -10.86
CA VAL A 138 -6.37 -0.28 -12.19
C VAL A 138 -5.59 -1.19 -13.15
N HIS A 139 -4.28 -1.27 -13.01
CA HIS A 139 -3.38 -2.03 -13.89
C HIS A 139 -3.19 -3.49 -13.45
N CYS A 140 -3.20 -3.76 -12.14
CA CYS A 140 -3.02 -5.11 -11.59
C CYS A 140 -4.33 -5.91 -11.55
N SER A 141 -4.38 -7.04 -12.26
CA SER A 141 -5.60 -7.87 -12.32
C SER A 141 -6.01 -8.46 -10.98
N ALA A 142 -5.05 -8.85 -10.12
CA ALA A 142 -5.32 -9.39 -8.79
C ALA A 142 -5.96 -8.33 -7.88
N CYS A 143 -5.35 -7.13 -7.81
CA CYS A 143 -5.84 -6.02 -7.00
C CYS A 143 -7.19 -5.49 -7.52
N ARG A 144 -7.33 -5.33 -8.84
CA ARG A 144 -8.59 -4.89 -9.46
C ARG A 144 -9.76 -5.83 -9.14
N LYS A 145 -9.54 -7.14 -9.28
CA LYS A 145 -10.55 -8.16 -8.96
C LYS A 145 -10.90 -8.16 -7.47
N ALA A 146 -9.89 -8.09 -6.60
CA ALA A 146 -10.10 -8.03 -5.16
C ALA A 146 -10.91 -6.80 -4.75
N TYR A 147 -10.54 -5.62 -5.27
CA TYR A 147 -11.25 -4.37 -5.03
C TYR A 147 -12.72 -4.44 -5.48
N ALA A 148 -12.98 -4.94 -6.70
CA ALA A 148 -14.34 -5.12 -7.21
C ALA A 148 -15.15 -6.11 -6.37
N ALA A 149 -14.55 -7.22 -5.96
CA ALA A 149 -15.19 -8.21 -5.10
C ALA A 149 -15.54 -7.62 -3.72
N MET A 150 -14.64 -6.84 -3.12
CA MET A 150 -14.90 -6.17 -1.84
C MET A 150 -16.03 -5.14 -1.95
N GLN A 151 -16.09 -4.37 -3.04
CA GLN A 151 -17.19 -3.44 -3.27
C GLN A 151 -18.53 -4.18 -3.43
N LEU A 152 -18.56 -5.28 -4.18
CA LEU A 152 -19.76 -6.09 -4.36
C LEU A 152 -20.23 -6.67 -3.02
N LEU A 153 -19.33 -7.33 -2.28
CA LEU A 153 -19.65 -7.91 -0.98
C LEU A 153 -20.10 -6.84 0.03
N GLN A 154 -19.49 -5.65 0.00
CA GLN A 154 -19.91 -4.54 0.85
C GLN A 154 -21.36 -4.15 0.55
N ARG A 155 -21.74 -4.00 -0.73
CA ARG A 155 -23.11 -3.66 -1.13
C ARG A 155 -24.10 -4.74 -0.69
N LEU A 156 -23.76 -6.01 -0.90
CA LEU A 156 -24.59 -7.14 -0.47
C LEU A 156 -24.77 -7.17 1.05
N ALA A 157 -23.70 -6.92 1.81
CA ALA A 157 -23.76 -6.86 3.27
C ALA A 157 -24.61 -5.69 3.77
N LEU A 158 -24.56 -4.53 3.11
CA LEU A 158 -25.44 -3.38 3.42
C LEU A 158 -26.91 -3.69 3.13
N VAL A 159 -27.22 -4.32 1.99
CA VAL A 159 -28.58 -4.75 1.66
C VAL A 159 -29.08 -5.76 2.69
N ALA A 160 -28.28 -6.77 3.04
CA ALA A 160 -28.63 -7.74 4.08
C ALA A 160 -28.85 -7.07 5.44
N ALA A 161 -27.98 -6.13 5.84
CA ALA A 161 -28.13 -5.38 7.08
C ALA A 161 -29.46 -4.61 7.11
N ALA A 162 -29.80 -3.92 6.01
CA ALA A 162 -31.04 -3.17 5.90
C ALA A 162 -32.27 -4.08 5.98
N VAL A 163 -32.30 -5.18 5.21
CA VAL A 163 -33.42 -6.13 5.21
C VAL A 163 -33.63 -6.72 6.60
N LEU A 164 -32.57 -7.16 7.27
CA LEU A 164 -32.65 -7.71 8.64
C LEU A 164 -33.10 -6.66 9.66
N PHE A 165 -32.66 -5.41 9.52
CA PHE A 165 -33.08 -4.32 10.38
C PHE A 165 -34.58 -4.04 10.24
N PHE A 166 -35.08 -3.88 9.01
CA PHE A 166 -36.50 -3.64 8.77
C PHE A 166 -37.36 -4.82 9.19
N ALA A 167 -36.90 -6.06 8.99
CA ALA A 167 -37.58 -7.25 9.47
C ALA A 167 -37.67 -7.26 11.01
N ALA A 168 -36.59 -6.90 11.71
CA ALA A 168 -36.60 -6.76 13.16
C ALA A 168 -37.59 -5.68 13.63
N CYS A 169 -37.56 -4.48 13.03
CA CYS A 169 -38.49 -3.39 13.36
C CYS A 169 -39.95 -3.79 13.15
N ALA A 170 -40.27 -4.43 12.02
CA ALA A 170 -41.61 -4.92 11.76
C ALA A 170 -42.04 -5.94 12.83
N ALA A 171 -41.18 -6.92 13.13
CA ALA A 171 -41.46 -7.94 14.13
C ALA A 171 -41.61 -7.37 15.56
N VAL A 172 -40.89 -6.30 15.91
CA VAL A 172 -41.10 -5.54 17.17
C VAL A 172 -42.52 -5.01 17.24
N SER A 173 -43.03 -4.42 16.16
CA SER A 173 -44.37 -3.83 16.13
C SER A 173 -45.49 -4.86 16.34
N TYR A 174 -45.28 -6.13 15.93
CA TYR A 174 -46.29 -7.19 16.09
C TYR A 174 -46.13 -8.00 17.38
N THR A 175 -44.89 -8.27 17.81
CA THR A 175 -44.60 -9.24 18.88
C THR A 175 -43.93 -8.62 20.12
N GLY A 176 -43.62 -7.33 20.07
CA GLY A 176 -42.79 -6.68 21.08
C GLY A 176 -41.32 -7.11 20.99
N LEU A 177 -40.55 -6.78 22.03
CA LEU A 177 -39.14 -7.16 22.11
C LEU A 177 -39.03 -8.63 22.54
N SER A 178 -38.80 -9.52 21.57
CA SER A 178 -38.71 -10.96 21.77
C SER A 178 -37.34 -11.51 21.36
N ALA A 179 -37.01 -12.73 21.78
CA ALA A 179 -35.76 -13.40 21.39
C ALA A 179 -35.51 -13.42 19.86
N PRO A 180 -36.46 -13.80 18.98
CA PRO A 180 -36.22 -13.80 17.54
C PRO A 180 -35.97 -12.39 16.97
N VAL A 181 -36.64 -11.37 17.50
CA VAL A 181 -36.41 -9.96 17.14
C VAL A 181 -34.97 -9.55 17.46
N MET A 182 -34.49 -9.90 18.66
CA MET A 182 -33.11 -9.60 19.07
C MET A 182 -32.09 -10.30 18.17
N VAL A 183 -32.37 -11.54 17.75
CA VAL A 183 -31.51 -12.28 16.81
C VAL A 183 -31.43 -11.56 15.45
N LEU A 184 -32.57 -11.11 14.89
CA LEU A 184 -32.57 -10.34 13.63
C LEU A 184 -31.78 -9.03 13.76
N GLY A 185 -31.96 -8.31 14.88
CA GLY A 185 -31.20 -7.10 15.18
C GLY A 185 -29.69 -7.36 15.27
N ALA A 186 -29.29 -8.43 15.97
CA ALA A 186 -27.89 -8.83 16.08
C ALA A 186 -27.28 -9.20 14.71
N LEU A 187 -28.00 -9.97 13.89
CA LEU A 187 -27.55 -10.32 12.54
C LEU A 187 -27.41 -9.07 11.65
N SER A 188 -28.32 -8.11 11.76
CA SER A 188 -28.20 -6.82 11.06
C SER A 188 -26.93 -6.07 11.48
N ALA A 189 -26.66 -5.99 12.78
CA ALA A 189 -25.45 -5.34 13.30
C ALA A 189 -24.17 -6.03 12.80
N VAL A 190 -24.15 -7.37 12.78
CA VAL A 190 -23.02 -8.16 12.23
C VAL A 190 -22.83 -7.88 10.74
N ALA A 191 -23.91 -7.86 9.95
CA ALA A 191 -23.84 -7.56 8.53
C ALA A 191 -23.32 -6.13 8.27
N LEU A 192 -23.74 -5.15 9.08
CA LEU A 192 -23.23 -3.79 9.01
C LEU A 192 -21.73 -3.71 9.37
N ALA A 193 -21.31 -4.42 10.42
CA ALA A 193 -19.90 -4.51 10.79
C ALA A 193 -19.05 -5.14 9.68
N ALA A 194 -19.56 -6.20 9.03
CA ALA A 194 -18.92 -6.82 7.88
C ALA A 194 -18.80 -5.84 6.69
N ALA A 195 -19.87 -5.09 6.38
CA ALA A 195 -19.84 -4.06 5.35
C ALA A 195 -18.79 -2.98 5.64
N ARG A 196 -18.70 -2.49 6.88
CA ARG A 196 -17.67 -1.53 7.30
C ARG A 196 -16.26 -2.12 7.14
N ARG A 197 -16.06 -3.38 7.51
CA ARG A 197 -14.76 -4.05 7.37
C ARG A 197 -14.34 -4.20 5.91
N LEU A 198 -15.28 -4.55 5.03
CA LEU A 198 -15.05 -4.65 3.59
C LEU A 198 -14.72 -3.28 2.98
N ARG A 199 -15.46 -2.24 3.36
CA ARG A 199 -15.17 -0.85 2.95
C ARG A 199 -13.75 -0.47 3.33
N ASN A 200 -13.36 -0.67 4.58
CA ASN A 200 -12.03 -0.28 5.07
C ASN A 200 -10.92 -1.06 4.35
N THR A 201 -11.16 -2.33 4.02
CA THR A 201 -10.18 -3.12 3.26
C THR A 201 -10.12 -2.66 1.81
N ALA A 202 -11.24 -2.27 1.20
CA ALA A 202 -11.30 -1.70 -0.14
C ALA A 202 -10.56 -0.35 -0.23
N GLN A 203 -10.59 0.48 0.83
CA GLN A 203 -9.86 1.76 0.86
C GLN A 203 -8.34 1.58 0.72
N ASN A 204 -7.78 0.47 1.21
CA ASN A 204 -6.34 0.19 1.10
C ASN A 204 -5.85 0.05 -0.36
N PHE A 205 -6.77 -0.16 -1.32
CA PHE A 205 -6.48 -0.22 -2.76
C PHE A 205 -6.53 1.16 -3.43
N VAL A 206 -6.97 2.19 -2.71
CA VAL A 206 -7.13 3.56 -3.21
C VAL A 206 -6.11 4.47 -2.57
N PHE A 207 -6.21 4.63 -1.25
CA PHE A 207 -5.36 5.57 -0.52
C PHE A 207 -5.34 5.20 0.96
N VAL A 208 -4.16 5.27 1.56
CA VAL A 208 -3.97 5.14 3.01
C VAL A 208 -3.35 6.45 3.49
N ASP A 209 -4.00 7.05 4.48
CA ASP A 209 -3.49 8.24 5.11
C ASP A 209 -2.52 7.88 6.24
N TYR A 210 -1.40 8.61 6.34
CA TYR A 210 -0.36 8.37 7.37
C TYR A 210 -0.01 9.64 8.14
N ASP A 211 -0.96 10.57 8.27
CA ASP A 211 -0.68 11.94 8.73
C ASP A 211 -0.28 12.09 10.21
N GLU A 212 -0.26 11.04 11.04
CA GLU A 212 0.05 11.22 12.48
C GLU A 212 0.78 10.04 13.13
N HIS A 213 1.98 9.66 12.70
CA HIS A 213 2.90 8.70 13.40
C HIS A 213 2.31 7.36 13.91
N HIS A 214 1.06 7.04 13.57
CA HIS A 214 0.27 5.89 13.93
C HIS A 214 -0.69 5.66 12.76
N ILE A 215 -1.00 4.40 12.48
CA ILE A 215 -2.11 4.03 11.62
C ILE A 215 -3.37 4.59 12.28
N SER A 216 -3.79 5.80 11.93
CA SER A 216 -5.09 6.29 12.34
C SER A 216 -6.10 5.44 11.56
N LYS A 217 -6.55 4.36 12.20
CA LYS A 217 -7.81 3.74 11.81
C LYS A 217 -8.82 4.87 11.94
N ARG A 218 -9.20 5.47 10.82
CA ARG A 218 -10.29 6.45 10.72
C ARG A 218 -11.43 5.93 11.60
N SER A 219 -11.63 6.59 12.72
CA SER A 219 -12.62 6.22 13.73
C SER A 219 -14.02 6.43 13.13
N SER A 220 -14.93 5.55 13.55
CA SER A 220 -16.39 5.52 13.31
C SER A 220 -16.90 5.22 11.90
#